data_AF-A0A382ML27-F1
#
_entry.id   AF-A0A382ML27-F1
#
_cell.length_a   1.000
_cell.length_b   1.000
_cell.length_c   1.000
_cell.angle_alpha   90.00
_cell.angle_beta   90.00
_cell.angle_gamma   90.00
#
_symmetry.space_group_name_H-M   'P 1'
#
loop_
_entity.id
_entity.type
_entity.pdbx_description
1 polymer ?
#
loop_
_entity_poly.entity_id
_entity_poly.type
_entity_poly.pdbx_seq_one_letter_code
_entity_poly.pdbx_strand_id
1 'polypeptide(L)'
;MASPPILYAAITLVIALICGLAPIFSKFKEDLGRLKVLTGIAAGIIIASAMLVVIPNGYELASSEEHEEHVDGLLLGGAILGGFLLMFILEGLGIGHAVHEEHHDHAHDHGHVHVHHNHSGWMLVLGLSLHAATDGLAIGAAAATSSISVTATVALAVLIHKGPAAFSLGIFSMHEREQRNDSIRDVVIFSLATPVMMMLSFYALEGLKTNLIGLVMLFSAGTFLYVATVDTLPDIHNPETGRKTMLYVLFGAILLTMVLLGADVAGLLEYGH
;
A
#
# COMPACT_ATOMS: atom_id res chain seq x y z
N MET A 1 19.61 13.55 -16.80
CA MET A 1 19.76 13.05 -15.41
C MET A 1 18.45 13.29 -14.72
N ALA A 2 17.93 12.27 -14.03
CA ALA A 2 16.63 12.38 -13.39
C ALA A 2 16.76 13.31 -12.18
N SER A 3 15.69 14.03 -11.82
CA SER A 3 15.67 14.81 -10.58
C SER A 3 15.16 13.94 -9.44
N PRO A 4 15.80 13.95 -8.26
CA PRO A 4 15.31 13.21 -7.10
C PRO A 4 13.86 13.62 -6.73
N PRO A 5 12.96 12.66 -6.38
CA PRO A 5 11.53 12.91 -6.17
C PRO A 5 11.22 13.53 -4.79
N ILE A 6 11.97 14.55 -4.38
CA ILE A 6 11.91 15.15 -3.03
C ILE A 6 10.52 15.72 -2.73
N LEU A 7 9.85 16.32 -3.73
CA LEU A 7 8.50 16.84 -3.56
C LEU A 7 7.50 15.74 -3.22
N TYR A 8 7.54 14.61 -3.94
CA TYR A 8 6.66 13.47 -3.67
C TYR A 8 6.98 12.83 -2.31
N ALA A 9 8.26 12.73 -1.94
CA ALA A 9 8.68 12.28 -0.61
C ALA A 9 8.13 13.18 0.50
N ALA A 10 8.16 14.51 0.33
CA ALA A 10 7.61 15.45 1.29
C ALA A 10 6.08 15.34 1.39
N ILE A 11 5.38 15.28 0.25
CA ILE A 11 3.91 15.18 0.21
C ILE A 11 3.44 13.87 0.82
N THR A 12 4.05 12.74 0.49
CA THR A 12 3.72 11.42 1.07
C THR A 12 3.90 11.40 2.58
N LEU A 13 5.02 11.95 3.08
CA LEU A 13 5.29 12.04 4.51
C LEU A 13 4.25 12.90 5.23
N VAL A 14 3.95 14.08 4.70
CA VAL A 14 3.00 15.02 5.29
C VAL A 14 1.59 14.42 5.34
N ILE A 15 1.12 13.82 4.24
CA ILE A 15 -0.19 13.18 4.19
C ILE A 15 -0.27 12.02 5.18
N ALA A 16 0.73 11.14 5.22
CA ALA A 16 0.74 10.00 6.12
C ALA A 16 0.74 10.44 7.60
N LEU A 17 1.55 11.45 7.95
CA LEU A 17 1.57 11.99 9.32
C LEU A 17 0.25 12.68 9.69
N ILE A 18 -0.30 13.53 8.81
CA ILE A 18 -1.56 14.23 9.11
C ILE A 18 -2.68 13.21 9.29
N CYS A 19 -2.86 12.28 8.35
CA CYS A 19 -3.94 11.31 8.39
C CYS A 19 -3.76 10.30 9.51
N GLY A 20 -2.54 9.81 9.78
CA GLY A 20 -2.28 8.83 10.83
C GLY A 20 -2.29 9.41 12.24
N LEU A 21 -1.90 10.66 12.43
CA LEU A 21 -2.00 11.34 13.73
C LEU A 21 -3.39 11.92 14.00
N ALA A 22 -4.20 12.18 12.96
CA ALA A 22 -5.56 12.68 13.12
C ALA A 22 -6.41 11.89 14.14
N PRO A 23 -6.48 10.55 14.12
CA PRO A 23 -7.23 9.80 15.14
C PRO A 23 -6.63 9.94 16.55
N ILE A 24 -5.30 10.02 16.69
CA ILE A 24 -4.59 10.08 17.99
C ILE A 24 -4.76 11.43 18.70
N PHE A 25 -4.97 12.50 17.94
CA PHE A 25 -5.08 13.87 18.47
C PHE A 25 -6.51 14.41 18.45
N SER A 26 -7.43 13.76 17.74
CA SER A 26 -8.81 14.23 17.61
C SER A 26 -9.75 13.45 18.52
N LYS A 27 -10.89 14.05 18.88
CA LYS A 27 -12.00 13.36 19.55
C LYS A 27 -12.79 12.46 18.60
N PHE A 28 -12.16 11.94 17.55
CA PHE A 28 -12.79 10.95 16.69
C PHE A 28 -13.03 9.73 17.56
N LYS A 29 -14.24 9.65 18.14
CA LYS A 29 -14.71 8.46 18.83
C LYS A 29 -14.50 7.30 17.88
N GLU A 30 -13.87 6.27 18.42
CA GLU A 30 -13.62 4.94 17.90
C GLU A 30 -14.86 4.41 17.17
N ASP A 31 -15.01 4.78 15.90
CA ASP A 31 -16.10 4.30 15.06
C ASP A 31 -15.50 3.21 14.20
N LEU A 32 -15.55 1.98 14.71
CA LEU A 32 -15.11 0.77 14.02
C LEU A 32 -15.75 0.64 12.63
N GLY A 33 -16.93 1.25 12.42
CA GLY A 33 -17.57 1.37 11.11
C GLY A 33 -16.78 2.23 10.12
N ARG A 34 -16.11 3.29 10.58
CA ARG A 34 -15.25 4.13 9.72
C ARG A 34 -13.97 3.41 9.32
N LEU A 35 -13.42 2.59 10.20
CA LEU A 35 -12.24 1.78 9.87
C LEU A 35 -12.56 0.86 8.70
N LYS A 36 -13.67 0.10 8.79
CA LYS A 36 -14.14 -0.80 7.72
C LYS A 36 -14.45 -0.08 6.41
N VAL A 37 -15.00 1.14 6.48
CA VAL A 37 -15.23 1.96 5.28
C VAL A 37 -13.89 2.36 4.65
N LEU A 38 -12.95 2.88 5.45
CA LEU A 38 -11.67 3.39 4.96
C LEU A 38 -10.76 2.26 4.46
N THR A 39 -10.71 1.11 5.13
CA THR A 39 -9.96 -0.07 4.67
C THR A 39 -10.52 -0.62 3.37
N GLY A 40 -11.85 -0.75 3.25
CA GLY A 40 -12.49 -1.18 2.01
C GLY A 40 -12.22 -0.23 0.85
N ILE A 41 -12.37 1.09 1.05
CA ILE A 41 -12.07 2.10 0.04
C ILE A 41 -10.58 2.08 -0.34
N ALA A 42 -9.68 2.02 0.65
CA ALA A 42 -8.23 1.96 0.42
C ALA A 42 -7.84 0.75 -0.42
N ALA A 43 -8.35 -0.43 -0.08
CA ALA A 43 -8.06 -1.65 -0.84
C ALA A 43 -8.56 -1.59 -2.29
N GLY A 44 -9.75 -1.02 -2.52
CA GLY A 44 -10.24 -0.74 -3.87
C GLY A 44 -9.28 0.14 -4.68
N ILE A 45 -8.78 1.21 -4.06
CA ILE A 45 -7.78 2.11 -4.67
C ILE A 45 -6.46 1.36 -4.90
N ILE A 46 -6.00 0.52 -3.96
CA ILE A 46 -4.75 -0.25 -4.10
C ILE A 46 -4.85 -1.27 -5.25
N ILE A 47 -5.97 -2.00 -5.37
CA ILE A 47 -6.21 -2.91 -6.49
C ILE A 47 -6.17 -2.15 -7.82
N ALA A 48 -6.89 -1.03 -7.90
CA ALA A 48 -6.89 -0.21 -9.11
C ALA A 48 -5.50 0.40 -9.40
N SER A 49 -4.74 0.79 -8.37
CA SER A 49 -3.37 1.30 -8.51
C SER A 49 -2.44 0.22 -9.08
N ALA A 50 -2.52 -1.00 -8.56
CA ALA A 50 -1.75 -2.13 -9.09
C ALA A 50 -2.13 -2.42 -10.54
N MET A 51 -3.42 -2.57 -10.84
CA MET A 51 -3.91 -3.04 -12.15
C MET A 51 -3.88 -1.98 -13.26
N LEU A 52 -4.18 -0.73 -12.93
CA LEU A 52 -4.33 0.33 -13.94
C LEU A 52 -3.08 1.21 -14.06
N VAL A 53 -2.20 1.21 -13.06
CA VAL A 53 -1.04 2.11 -13.04
C VAL A 53 0.27 1.33 -12.98
N VAL A 54 0.55 0.62 -11.88
CA VAL A 54 1.89 0.08 -11.65
C VAL A 54 2.21 -1.09 -12.58
N ILE A 55 1.27 -2.03 -12.80
CA ILE A 55 1.51 -3.13 -13.74
C ILE A 55 1.66 -2.64 -15.18
N PRO A 56 0.76 -1.80 -15.74
CA PRO A 56 0.92 -1.32 -17.12
C PRO A 56 2.24 -0.58 -17.33
N ASN A 57 2.58 0.37 -16.46
CA ASN A 57 3.85 1.11 -16.56
C ASN A 57 5.06 0.20 -16.36
N GLY A 58 5.01 -0.72 -15.39
CA GLY A 58 6.09 -1.67 -15.14
C GLY A 58 6.30 -2.63 -16.31
N TYR A 59 5.22 -3.09 -16.95
CA TYR A 59 5.28 -3.93 -18.13
C TYR A 59 5.89 -3.18 -19.31
N GLU A 60 5.41 -1.97 -19.62
CA GLU A 60 5.91 -1.15 -20.72
C GLU A 60 7.41 -0.86 -20.60
N LEU A 61 7.87 -0.51 -19.39
CA LEU A 61 9.29 -0.29 -19.10
C LEU A 61 10.11 -1.59 -19.18
N ALA A 62 9.53 -2.72 -18.78
CA ALA A 62 10.20 -4.01 -18.78
C ALA A 62 10.27 -4.66 -20.18
N SER A 63 9.30 -4.38 -21.04
CA SER A 63 9.19 -4.92 -22.40
C SER A 63 9.67 -3.97 -23.49
N SER A 64 10.20 -2.79 -23.13
CA SER A 64 10.64 -1.79 -24.11
C SER A 64 11.69 -2.35 -25.08
N GLU A 65 11.47 -2.18 -26.39
CA GLU A 65 12.31 -2.75 -27.47
C GLU A 65 13.66 -2.02 -27.66
N GLU A 66 13.96 -0.99 -26.88
CA GLU A 66 15.23 -0.25 -26.97
C GLU A 66 16.46 -1.08 -26.55
N HIS A 67 16.25 -2.29 -26.01
CA HIS A 67 17.30 -3.22 -25.60
C HIS A 67 17.09 -4.60 -26.25
N GLU A 68 18.16 -5.16 -26.87
CA GLU A 68 18.16 -6.39 -27.68
C GLU A 68 17.64 -7.68 -26.98
N GLU A 69 17.40 -7.65 -25.67
CA GLU A 69 16.82 -8.76 -24.91
C GLU A 69 15.36 -8.47 -24.55
N HIS A 70 14.44 -9.09 -25.29
CA HIS A 70 13.03 -9.18 -24.90
C HIS A 70 12.95 -9.91 -23.55
N VAL A 71 12.41 -9.27 -22.53
CA VAL A 71 12.20 -9.92 -21.23
C VAL A 71 11.08 -10.93 -21.37
N ASP A 72 11.37 -12.20 -21.05
CA ASP A 72 10.38 -13.27 -21.11
C ASP A 72 9.16 -12.94 -20.23
N GLY A 73 7.95 -13.24 -20.71
CA GLY A 73 6.72 -13.05 -19.96
C GLY A 73 6.73 -13.78 -18.62
N LEU A 74 7.49 -14.87 -18.52
CA LEU A 74 7.74 -15.57 -17.25
C LEU A 74 8.48 -14.70 -16.23
N LEU A 75 9.45 -13.90 -16.66
CA LEU A 75 10.20 -12.96 -15.80
C LEU A 75 9.31 -11.81 -15.35
N LEU A 76 8.47 -11.27 -16.24
CA LEU A 76 7.51 -10.21 -15.93
C LEU A 76 6.48 -10.67 -14.90
N GLY A 77 5.83 -11.81 -15.16
CA GLY A 77 4.89 -12.43 -14.21
C GLY A 77 5.59 -12.89 -12.92
N GLY A 78 6.83 -13.37 -13.03
CA GLY A 78 7.67 -13.77 -11.92
C GLY A 78 8.02 -12.62 -10.97
N ALA A 79 8.20 -11.40 -11.49
CA ALA A 79 8.41 -10.21 -10.65
C ALA A 79 7.17 -9.89 -9.81
N ILE A 80 5.98 -9.87 -10.44
CA ILE A 80 4.70 -9.67 -9.73
C ILE A 80 4.51 -10.77 -8.67
N LEU A 81 4.70 -12.04 -9.05
CA LEU A 81 4.60 -13.16 -8.14
C LEU A 81 5.61 -13.05 -6.99
N GLY A 82 6.85 -12.60 -7.26
CA GLY A 82 7.87 -12.39 -6.25
C GLY A 82 7.45 -11.38 -5.18
N GLY A 83 6.85 -10.26 -5.59
CA GLY A 83 6.31 -9.27 -4.65
C GLY A 83 5.15 -9.81 -3.83
N PHE A 84 4.23 -10.51 -4.48
CA PHE A 84 3.10 -11.15 -3.81
C PHE A 84 3.57 -12.20 -2.78
N LEU A 85 4.48 -13.09 -3.18
CA LEU A 85 5.02 -14.14 -2.33
C LEU A 85 5.89 -13.59 -1.20
N LEU A 86 6.60 -12.48 -1.40
CA LEU A 86 7.32 -11.82 -0.31
C LEU A 86 6.35 -11.47 0.82
N MET A 87 5.26 -10.77 0.50
CA MET A 87 4.28 -10.38 1.51
C MET A 87 3.59 -11.59 2.14
N PHE A 88 3.25 -12.61 1.32
CA PHE A 88 2.69 -13.87 1.81
C PHE A 88 3.61 -14.58 2.82
N ILE A 89 4.90 -14.70 2.49
CA ILE A 89 5.87 -15.35 3.37
C ILE A 89 6.02 -14.56 4.66
N LEU A 90 6.10 -13.23 4.58
CA LEU A 90 6.23 -12.39 5.77
C LEU A 90 5.03 -12.52 6.69
N GLU A 91 3.82 -12.53 6.14
CA GLU A 91 2.62 -12.76 6.93
C GLU A 91 2.58 -14.18 7.52
N GLY A 92 2.95 -15.20 6.73
CA GLY A 92 3.05 -16.58 7.22
C GLY A 92 4.10 -16.79 8.31
N LEU A 93 5.11 -15.91 8.38
CA LEU A 93 6.10 -15.85 9.47
C LEU A 93 5.61 -15.05 10.68
N GLY A 94 4.36 -14.57 10.65
CA GLY A 94 3.72 -13.79 11.70
C GLY A 94 3.78 -12.28 11.48
N ILE A 95 4.53 -11.76 10.50
CA ILE A 95 4.65 -10.32 10.21
C ILE A 95 3.40 -9.85 9.44
N GLY A 96 2.31 -9.57 10.16
CA GLY A 96 1.04 -9.09 9.57
C GLY A 96 -0.23 -9.60 10.26
N HIS A 97 -0.12 -10.61 11.13
CA HIS A 97 -1.27 -11.30 11.74
C HIS A 97 -1.83 -10.56 12.98
N ALA A 98 -2.62 -9.50 12.80
CA ALA A 98 -3.27 -8.83 13.95
C ALA A 98 -4.75 -8.49 13.83
N VAL A 99 -5.40 -8.70 12.67
CA VAL A 99 -6.82 -8.29 12.51
C VAL A 99 -7.81 -9.46 12.68
N HIS A 100 -7.36 -10.71 12.86
CA HIS A 100 -8.24 -11.88 12.75
C HIS A 100 -8.36 -12.80 13.96
N GLU A 101 -7.91 -12.39 15.15
CA GLU A 101 -8.04 -13.21 16.37
C GLU A 101 -8.95 -12.63 17.47
N GLU A 102 -9.98 -11.85 17.13
CA GLU A 102 -11.04 -11.56 18.10
C GLU A 102 -12.44 -11.83 17.52
N HIS A 103 -13.22 -12.60 18.30
CA HIS A 103 -14.61 -13.00 18.10
C HIS A 103 -14.87 -14.38 17.47
N HIS A 104 -14.28 -15.42 18.06
CA HIS A 104 -15.07 -16.63 18.29
C HIS A 104 -15.81 -16.48 19.62
N ASP A 105 -17.08 -16.11 19.50
CA ASP A 105 -18.08 -16.07 20.56
C ASP A 105 -18.35 -17.51 21.02
N HIS A 106 -17.55 -18.00 21.97
CA HIS A 106 -17.80 -19.25 22.68
C HIS A 106 -18.42 -18.95 24.04
N ALA A 107 -19.73 -18.71 24.02
CA ALA A 107 -20.55 -19.08 25.15
C ALA A 107 -20.40 -20.59 25.40
N HIS A 108 -20.06 -20.93 26.65
CA HIS A 108 -20.00 -22.25 27.28
C HIS A 108 -18.59 -22.80 27.59
N ASP A 109 -18.23 -22.57 28.86
CA ASP A 109 -17.68 -23.54 29.81
C ASP A 109 -16.25 -24.07 29.60
N HIS A 110 -15.57 -24.14 30.75
CA HIS A 110 -14.26 -24.74 31.04
C HIS A 110 -13.02 -23.83 30.89
N GLY A 111 -12.25 -23.83 31.99
CA GLY A 111 -11.11 -22.95 32.22
C GLY A 111 -9.95 -23.21 31.26
N HIS A 112 -9.50 -22.14 30.62
CA HIS A 112 -8.26 -22.12 29.89
C HIS A 112 -7.41 -20.91 30.28
N VAL A 113 -6.12 -21.21 30.40
CA VAL A 113 -5.01 -20.30 30.66
C VAL A 113 -5.09 -19.11 29.71
N HIS A 114 -5.08 -17.90 30.26
CA HIS A 114 -4.90 -16.68 29.49
C HIS A 114 -3.51 -16.73 28.81
N VAL A 115 -3.48 -17.11 27.53
CA VAL A 115 -2.33 -16.83 26.68
C VAL A 115 -2.43 -15.37 26.32
N HIS A 116 -1.54 -14.54 26.89
CA HIS A 116 -1.45 -13.13 26.55
C HIS A 116 -0.97 -12.99 25.08
N HIS A 117 -1.87 -12.64 24.17
CA HIS A 117 -1.56 -12.32 22.77
C HIS A 117 -0.89 -10.92 22.66
N ASN A 118 0.31 -10.74 23.24
CA ASN A 118 1.00 -9.44 23.26
C ASN A 118 1.98 -9.23 22.08
N HIS A 119 2.07 -10.19 21.15
CA HIS A 119 3.01 -10.15 20.00
C HIS A 119 2.41 -9.60 18.69
N SER A 120 1.09 -9.41 18.64
CA SER A 120 0.29 -9.16 17.44
C SER A 120 0.49 -7.74 16.85
N GLY A 121 0.36 -6.68 17.65
CA GLY A 121 0.35 -5.31 17.14
C GLY A 121 1.65 -4.82 16.48
N TRP A 122 2.83 -5.26 16.93
CA TRP A 122 4.11 -4.87 16.30
C TRP A 122 4.30 -5.52 14.92
N MET A 123 3.82 -6.74 14.76
CA MET A 123 3.93 -7.48 13.51
C MET A 123 3.09 -6.85 12.39
N LEU A 124 1.89 -6.36 12.70
CA LEU A 124 1.07 -5.63 11.74
C LEU A 124 1.72 -4.30 11.32
N VAL A 125 2.23 -3.53 12.29
CA VAL A 125 2.92 -2.25 11.99
C VAL A 125 4.12 -2.50 11.06
N LEU A 126 4.88 -3.57 11.28
CA LEU A 126 5.98 -3.95 10.41
C LEU A 126 5.50 -4.34 9.00
N GLY A 127 4.45 -5.16 8.88
CA GLY A 127 3.88 -5.58 7.59
C GLY A 127 3.38 -4.37 6.78
N LEU A 128 2.59 -3.48 7.40
CA LEU A 128 2.11 -2.26 6.78
C LEU A 128 3.25 -1.28 6.45
N SER A 129 4.29 -1.22 7.27
CA SER A 129 5.47 -0.39 6.98
C SER A 129 6.29 -0.94 5.81
N LEU A 130 6.36 -2.25 5.64
CA LEU A 130 7.02 -2.84 4.48
C LEU A 130 6.23 -2.59 3.19
N HIS A 131 4.90 -2.71 3.24
CA HIS A 131 4.05 -2.30 2.12
C HIS A 131 4.23 -0.80 1.81
N ALA A 132 4.25 0.05 2.84
CA ALA A 132 4.57 1.47 2.66
C ALA A 132 5.97 1.69 2.06
N ALA A 133 6.94 0.83 2.34
CA ALA A 133 8.25 0.88 1.69
C ALA A 133 8.13 0.49 0.21
N THR A 134 7.32 -0.52 -0.15
CA THR A 134 7.14 -0.93 -1.55
C THR A 134 6.37 0.11 -2.38
N ASP A 135 5.52 0.94 -1.75
CA ASP A 135 5.00 2.18 -2.33
C ASP A 135 6.13 3.13 -2.74
N GLY A 136 7.09 3.32 -1.82
CA GLY A 136 8.27 4.15 -2.04
C GLY A 136 9.13 3.57 -3.16
N LEU A 137 9.32 2.25 -3.18
CA LEU A 137 10.03 1.52 -4.23
C LEU A 137 9.39 1.76 -5.61
N ALA A 138 8.05 1.72 -5.72
CA ALA A 138 7.36 1.98 -6.99
C ALA A 138 7.56 3.42 -7.48
N ILE A 139 7.38 4.41 -6.60
CA ILE A 139 7.55 5.84 -6.95
C ILE A 139 9.01 6.16 -7.26
N GLY A 140 9.95 5.62 -6.48
CA GLY A 140 11.39 5.82 -6.68
C GLY A 140 11.87 5.22 -8.00
N ALA A 141 11.38 4.02 -8.34
CA ALA A 141 11.62 3.38 -9.64
C ALA A 141 11.06 4.22 -10.79
N ALA A 142 9.81 4.68 -10.67
CA ALA A 142 9.20 5.56 -11.66
C ALA A 142 10.02 6.85 -11.86
N ALA A 143 10.48 7.48 -10.78
CA ALA A 143 11.32 8.68 -10.83
C ALA A 143 12.69 8.44 -11.51
N ALA A 144 13.26 7.24 -11.39
CA ALA A 144 14.53 6.89 -12.02
C ALA A 144 14.43 6.82 -13.57
N THR A 145 13.22 6.66 -14.13
CA THR A 145 13.01 6.66 -15.59
C THR A 145 13.21 8.02 -16.26
N SER A 146 13.33 9.10 -15.48
CA SER A 146 13.26 10.51 -15.94
C SER A 146 11.90 10.91 -16.56
N SER A 147 10.90 10.02 -16.59
CA SER A 147 9.56 10.36 -17.07
C SER A 147 8.73 10.99 -15.96
N ILE A 148 8.40 12.27 -16.15
CA ILE A 148 7.56 13.03 -15.23
C ILE A 148 6.14 12.46 -15.21
N SER A 149 5.60 12.02 -16.36
CA SER A 149 4.25 11.46 -16.45
C SER A 149 4.13 10.13 -15.71
N VAL A 150 5.09 9.21 -15.90
CA VAL A 150 5.12 7.93 -15.18
C VAL A 150 5.24 8.17 -13.67
N THR A 151 6.16 9.05 -13.26
CA THR A 151 6.36 9.40 -11.85
C THR A 151 5.10 10.02 -11.23
N ALA A 152 4.49 10.98 -11.91
CA ALA A 152 3.28 11.66 -11.43
C ALA A 152 2.10 10.70 -11.34
N THR A 153 1.92 9.81 -12.31
CA THR A 153 0.81 8.84 -12.34
C THR A 153 0.94 7.83 -11.21
N VAL A 154 2.13 7.24 -11.03
CA VAL A 154 2.41 6.29 -9.94
C VAL A 154 2.28 6.98 -8.58
N ALA A 155 2.85 8.17 -8.42
CA ALA A 155 2.76 8.93 -7.17
C ALA A 155 1.30 9.31 -6.84
N LEU A 156 0.50 9.73 -7.82
CA LEU A 156 -0.91 10.06 -7.62
C LEU A 156 -1.69 8.84 -7.14
N ALA A 157 -1.53 7.69 -7.80
CA ALA A 157 -2.23 6.46 -7.43
C ALA A 157 -1.88 5.98 -6.01
N VAL A 158 -0.61 6.11 -5.62
CA VAL A 158 -0.16 5.80 -4.26
C VAL A 158 -0.70 6.79 -3.22
N LEU A 159 -0.61 8.09 -3.51
CA LEU A 159 -1.01 9.14 -2.57
C LEU A 159 -2.48 9.05 -2.15
N ILE A 160 -3.36 8.63 -3.06
CA ILE A 160 -4.81 8.55 -2.81
C ILE A 160 -5.14 7.49 -1.74
N HIS A 161 -4.45 6.33 -1.73
CA HIS A 161 -4.68 5.31 -0.70
C HIS A 161 -3.80 5.51 0.55
N LYS A 162 -2.76 6.36 0.48
CA LYS A 162 -1.86 6.61 1.61
C LYS A 162 -2.55 7.24 2.82
N GLY A 163 -3.43 8.20 2.57
CA GLY A 163 -4.19 8.88 3.62
C GLY A 163 -5.11 7.91 4.39
N PRO A 164 -6.03 7.21 3.70
CA PRO A 164 -6.86 6.15 4.30
C PRO A 164 -6.05 5.10 5.06
N ALA A 165 -4.96 4.58 4.47
CA ALA A 165 -4.11 3.58 5.12
C ALA A 165 -3.46 4.10 6.40
N ALA A 166 -2.90 5.32 6.37
CA ALA A 166 -2.31 5.94 7.56
C ALA A 166 -3.35 6.17 8.66
N PHE A 167 -4.55 6.62 8.30
CA PHE A 167 -5.64 6.81 9.26
C PHE A 167 -6.07 5.50 9.91
N SER A 168 -6.24 4.43 9.13
CA SER A 168 -6.58 3.10 9.65
C SER A 168 -5.51 2.58 10.62
N LEU A 169 -4.23 2.74 10.29
CA LEU A 169 -3.13 2.42 11.20
C LEU A 169 -3.19 3.24 12.50
N GLY A 170 -3.47 4.55 12.40
CA GLY A 170 -3.60 5.42 13.56
C GLY A 170 -4.72 4.96 14.51
N ILE A 171 -5.88 4.57 13.97
CA ILE A 171 -6.98 4.00 14.77
C ILE A 171 -6.56 2.66 15.38
N PHE A 172 -6.04 1.72 14.58
CA PHE A 172 -5.59 0.41 15.07
C PHE A 172 -4.58 0.55 16.21
N SER A 173 -3.57 1.39 16.02
CA SER A 173 -2.50 1.59 16.99
C SER A 173 -2.97 2.28 18.28
N MET A 174 -4.06 3.05 18.25
CA MET A 174 -4.69 3.56 19.49
C MET A 174 -5.38 2.48 20.32
N HIS A 175 -5.89 1.42 19.68
CA HIS A 175 -6.56 0.32 20.36
C HIS A 175 -5.55 -0.72 20.87
N GLU A 176 -4.49 -0.96 20.10
CA GLU A 176 -3.46 -1.94 20.45
C GLU A 176 -2.42 -1.44 21.46
N ARG A 177 -2.17 -0.13 21.51
CA ARG A 177 -1.12 0.43 22.38
C ARG A 177 -1.72 1.04 23.64
N GLU A 178 -1.16 0.67 24.78
CA GLU A 178 -1.51 1.31 26.05
C GLU A 178 -1.05 2.76 26.13
N GLN A 179 0.12 3.07 25.55
CA GLN A 179 0.70 4.41 25.59
C GLN A 179 0.52 5.12 24.26
N ARG A 180 -0.01 6.34 24.34
CA ARG A 180 -0.16 7.24 23.19
C ARG A 180 1.14 7.44 22.39
N ASN A 181 2.28 7.48 23.08
CA ASN A 181 3.58 7.65 22.42
C ASN A 181 3.95 6.45 21.54
N ASP A 182 3.53 5.24 21.90
CA ASP A 182 3.73 4.06 21.07
C ASP A 182 2.88 4.14 19.81
N SER A 183 1.64 4.66 19.90
CA SER A 183 0.82 4.88 18.70
C SER A 183 1.38 5.94 17.76
N ILE A 184 1.92 7.02 18.32
CA ILE A 184 2.63 8.03 17.54
C ILE A 184 3.87 7.41 16.88
N ARG A 185 4.60 6.55 17.58
CA ARG A 185 5.77 5.85 17.04
C ARG A 185 5.40 4.97 15.86
N ASP A 186 4.33 4.17 15.96
CA ASP A 186 3.86 3.32 14.87
C ASP A 186 3.53 4.14 13.61
N VAL A 187 2.79 5.25 13.77
CA VAL A 187 2.47 6.17 12.67
C VAL A 187 3.72 6.79 12.06
N VAL A 188 4.69 7.20 12.88
CA VAL A 188 5.95 7.79 12.39
C VAL A 188 6.76 6.77 11.59
N ILE A 189 6.89 5.53 12.08
CA ILE A 189 7.61 4.45 11.37
C ILE A 189 6.96 4.21 10.00
N PHE A 190 5.65 4.03 9.97
CA PHE A 190 4.91 3.83 8.72
C PHE A 190 5.03 5.02 7.76
N SER A 191 4.94 6.25 8.29
CA SER A 191 5.00 7.48 7.48
C SER A 191 6.39 7.72 6.88
N LEU A 192 7.46 7.28 7.55
CA LEU A 192 8.83 7.39 7.06
C LEU A 192 9.18 6.30 6.03
N ALA A 193 8.53 5.14 6.06
CA ALA A 193 8.87 4.02 5.19
C ALA A 193 8.83 4.39 3.69
N THR A 194 7.77 5.06 3.24
CA THR A 194 7.60 5.49 1.84
C THR A 194 8.65 6.49 1.37
N PRO A 195 8.85 7.66 2.01
CA PRO A 195 9.83 8.64 1.54
C PRO A 195 11.27 8.11 1.64
N VAL A 196 11.60 7.32 2.67
CA VAL A 196 12.94 6.73 2.78
C VAL A 196 13.19 5.74 1.64
N MET A 197 12.27 4.80 1.42
CA MET A 197 12.43 3.82 0.35
C MET A 197 12.36 4.46 -1.04
N MET A 198 11.58 5.52 -1.21
CA MET A 198 11.53 6.30 -2.46
C MET A 198 12.88 6.90 -2.83
N MET A 199 13.56 7.53 -1.87
CA MET A 199 14.90 8.11 -2.11
C MET A 199 15.95 7.02 -2.32
N LEU A 200 15.91 5.95 -1.54
CA LEU A 200 16.82 4.81 -1.71
C LEU A 200 16.66 4.16 -3.08
N SER A 201 15.42 3.90 -3.48
CA SER A 201 15.08 3.32 -4.79
C SER A 201 15.52 4.21 -5.94
N PHE A 202 15.24 5.51 -5.87
CA PHE A 202 15.67 6.46 -6.89
C PHE A 202 17.18 6.41 -7.12
N TYR A 203 18.00 6.57 -6.07
CA TYR A 203 19.46 6.58 -6.20
C TYR A 203 20.05 5.21 -6.54
N ALA A 204 19.38 4.13 -6.14
CA ALA A 204 19.80 2.78 -6.49
C ALA A 204 19.52 2.42 -7.95
N LEU A 205 18.49 3.01 -8.56
CA LEU A 205 18.01 2.66 -9.90
C LEU A 205 18.38 3.69 -10.97
N GLU A 206 18.71 4.93 -10.61
CA GLU A 206 19.13 5.96 -11.58
C GLU A 206 20.34 5.46 -12.39
N GLY A 207 20.20 5.50 -13.73
CA GLY A 207 21.24 5.06 -14.67
C GLY A 207 21.27 3.54 -14.92
N LEU A 208 20.38 2.77 -14.32
CA LEU A 208 20.18 1.36 -14.68
C LEU A 208 19.26 1.21 -15.90
N LYS A 209 19.26 0.00 -16.48
CA LYS A 209 18.40 -0.34 -17.62
C LYS A 209 16.92 -0.19 -17.26
N THR A 210 16.13 0.37 -18.17
CA THR A 210 14.66 0.51 -18.05
C THR A 210 13.99 -0.83 -17.73
N ASN A 211 14.50 -1.93 -18.31
CA ASN A 211 13.95 -3.26 -18.07
C ASN A 211 13.97 -3.65 -16.58
N LEU A 212 15.06 -3.32 -15.87
CA LEU A 212 15.19 -3.61 -14.45
C LEU A 212 14.27 -2.70 -13.61
N ILE A 213 14.13 -1.43 -14.00
CA ILE A 213 13.20 -0.49 -13.36
C ILE A 213 11.77 -1.02 -13.48
N GLY A 214 11.37 -1.49 -14.67
CA GLY A 214 10.07 -2.12 -14.90
C GLY A 214 9.85 -3.36 -14.02
N LEU A 215 10.84 -4.26 -13.92
CA LEU A 215 10.75 -5.43 -13.03
C LEU A 215 10.58 -5.05 -11.55
N VAL A 216 11.25 -3.98 -11.08
CA VAL A 216 11.09 -3.47 -9.72
C VAL A 216 9.68 -2.91 -9.50
N MET A 217 9.12 -2.20 -10.49
CA MET A 217 7.73 -1.73 -10.41
C MET A 217 6.73 -2.89 -10.38
N LEU A 218 6.93 -3.91 -11.23
CA LEU A 218 6.11 -5.12 -11.25
C LEU A 218 6.16 -5.87 -9.91
N PHE A 219 7.34 -5.94 -9.30
CA PHE A 219 7.51 -6.46 -7.96
C PHE A 219 6.68 -5.67 -6.93
N SER A 220 6.76 -4.34 -6.93
CA SER A 220 5.91 -3.51 -6.05
C SER A 220 4.41 -3.77 -6.29
N ALA A 221 3.97 -3.91 -7.54
CA ALA A 221 2.56 -4.21 -7.83
C ALA A 221 2.08 -5.54 -7.24
N GLY A 222 2.95 -6.56 -7.18
CA GLY A 222 2.68 -7.82 -6.49
C GLY A 222 2.37 -7.62 -5.00
N THR A 223 3.13 -6.74 -4.34
CA THR A 223 2.89 -6.41 -2.92
C THR A 223 1.56 -5.68 -2.72
N PHE A 224 1.17 -4.81 -3.66
CA PHE A 224 -0.10 -4.07 -3.60
C PHE A 224 -1.29 -5.01 -3.72
N LEU A 225 -1.21 -5.95 -4.67
CA LEU A 225 -2.22 -6.99 -4.84
C LEU A 225 -2.39 -7.82 -3.56
N TYR A 226 -1.28 -8.24 -2.96
CA TYR A 226 -1.31 -9.03 -1.73
C TYR A 226 -2.04 -8.29 -0.61
N VAL A 227 -1.55 -7.09 -0.24
CA VAL A 227 -2.12 -6.32 0.88
C VAL A 227 -3.60 -6.03 0.65
N ALA A 228 -3.98 -5.58 -0.55
CA ALA A 228 -5.38 -5.26 -0.80
C ALA A 228 -6.32 -6.47 -0.71
N THR A 229 -5.85 -7.65 -1.10
CA THR A 229 -6.66 -8.87 -1.01
C THR A 229 -6.76 -9.37 0.42
N VAL A 230 -5.64 -9.47 1.14
CA VAL A 230 -5.65 -10.01 2.50
C VAL A 230 -6.39 -9.10 3.47
N ASP A 231 -6.19 -7.78 3.40
CA ASP A 231 -6.81 -6.83 4.32
C ASP A 231 -8.34 -6.76 4.17
N THR A 232 -8.90 -7.18 3.02
CA THR A 232 -10.35 -7.09 2.77
C THR A 232 -11.08 -8.41 2.77
N LEU A 233 -10.41 -9.51 2.44
CA LEU A 233 -11.06 -10.81 2.26
C LEU A 233 -11.86 -11.26 3.49
N PRO A 234 -11.37 -11.09 4.74
CA PRO A 234 -12.12 -11.52 5.92
C PRO A 234 -13.36 -10.65 6.18
N ASP A 235 -13.27 -9.35 5.94
CA ASP A 235 -14.42 -8.44 6.06
C ASP A 235 -15.49 -8.72 4.98
N ILE A 236 -15.08 -9.15 3.78
CA ILE A 236 -16.00 -9.56 2.70
C ILE A 236 -16.69 -10.89 3.03
N HIS A 237 -16.00 -11.82 3.68
CA HIS A 237 -16.59 -13.09 4.12
C HIS A 237 -17.46 -12.97 5.37
N ASN A 238 -17.52 -11.79 6.01
CA ASN A 238 -18.43 -11.56 7.12
C ASN A 238 -19.89 -11.59 6.62
N PRO A 239 -20.76 -12.48 7.16
CA PRO A 239 -22.12 -12.66 6.65
C PRO A 239 -23.02 -11.44 6.86
N GLU A 240 -22.70 -10.56 7.82
CA GLU A 240 -23.50 -9.37 8.12
C GLU A 240 -23.00 -8.13 7.38
N THR A 241 -21.69 -7.96 7.25
CA THR A 241 -21.07 -6.74 6.70
C THR A 241 -20.45 -6.89 5.32
N GLY A 242 -20.27 -8.11 4.82
CA GLY A 242 -19.47 -8.39 3.62
C GLY A 242 -19.94 -7.68 2.35
N ARG A 243 -21.25 -7.59 2.14
CA ARG A 243 -21.81 -6.86 0.99
C ARG A 243 -21.47 -5.36 1.04
N LYS A 244 -21.40 -4.75 2.22
CA LYS A 244 -21.01 -3.34 2.37
C LYS A 244 -19.52 -3.15 2.09
N THR A 245 -18.67 -4.03 2.63
CA THR A 245 -17.22 -4.01 2.35
C THR A 245 -16.95 -4.14 0.85
N MET A 246 -17.61 -5.07 0.17
CA MET A 246 -17.51 -5.22 -1.28
C MET A 246 -17.87 -3.92 -2.02
N LEU A 247 -18.94 -3.22 -1.60
CA LEU A 247 -19.31 -1.93 -2.20
C LEU A 247 -18.26 -0.84 -1.96
N TYR A 248 -17.62 -0.82 -0.80
CA TYR A 248 -16.52 0.11 -0.51
C TYR A 248 -15.28 -0.17 -1.37
N VAL A 249 -14.94 -1.44 -1.59
CA VAL A 249 -13.87 -1.84 -2.51
C VAL A 249 -14.18 -1.41 -3.95
N LEU A 250 -15.40 -1.69 -4.44
CA LEU A 250 -15.81 -1.26 -5.78
C LEU A 250 -15.80 0.27 -5.91
N PHE A 251 -16.28 0.98 -4.89
CA PHE A 251 -16.25 2.44 -4.85
C PHE A 251 -14.82 2.97 -4.91
N GLY A 252 -13.89 2.41 -4.13
CA GLY A 252 -12.47 2.80 -4.16
C GLY A 252 -11.82 2.60 -5.53
N ALA A 253 -12.09 1.47 -6.18
CA ALA A 253 -11.56 1.18 -7.52
C ALA A 253 -12.13 2.15 -8.58
N ILE A 254 -13.43 2.41 -8.54
CA ILE A 254 -14.09 3.37 -9.43
C ILE A 254 -13.56 4.79 -9.17
N LEU A 255 -13.40 5.18 -7.90
CA LEU A 255 -12.87 6.48 -7.52
C LEU A 255 -11.49 6.71 -8.12
N LEU A 256 -10.55 5.77 -7.97
CA LEU A 256 -9.23 5.93 -8.56
C LEU A 256 -9.30 5.99 -10.09
N THR A 257 -10.10 5.12 -10.71
CA THR A 257 -10.28 5.13 -12.17
C THR A 257 -10.76 6.49 -12.67
N MET A 258 -11.76 7.08 -12.01
CA MET A 258 -12.28 8.40 -12.36
C MET A 258 -11.26 9.51 -12.14
N VAL A 259 -10.45 9.43 -11.09
CA VAL A 259 -9.35 10.39 -10.85
C VAL A 259 -8.29 10.30 -11.95
N LEU A 260 -7.90 9.10 -12.36
CA LEU A 260 -6.94 8.89 -13.44
C LEU A 260 -7.47 9.40 -14.78
N LEU A 261 -8.71 9.06 -15.15
CA LEU A 261 -9.36 9.58 -16.36
C LEU A 261 -9.49 11.11 -16.34
N GLY A 262 -9.87 11.68 -15.20
CA GLY A 262 -9.97 13.13 -15.04
C GLY A 262 -8.61 13.83 -15.18
N ALA A 263 -7.55 13.23 -14.63
CA ALA A 263 -6.20 13.75 -14.73
C ALA A 263 -5.63 13.64 -16.16
N ASP A 264 -5.95 12.55 -16.88
CA ASP A 264 -5.62 12.37 -18.29
C ASP A 264 -6.32 13.42 -19.18
N VAL A 265 -7.64 13.58 -19.05
CA VAL A 265 -8.42 14.58 -19.80
C VAL A 265 -7.97 16.01 -19.50
N ALA A 266 -7.48 16.28 -18.29
CA ALA A 266 -6.94 17.59 -17.91
C ALA A 266 -5.50 17.83 -18.43
N GLY A 267 -4.89 16.88 -19.11
CA GLY A 267 -3.50 16.96 -19.59
C GLY A 267 -2.46 16.91 -18.46
N LEU A 268 -2.84 16.41 -17.28
CA LEU A 268 -1.95 16.31 -16.12
C LEU A 268 -1.05 15.06 -16.17
N LEU A 269 -1.44 14.05 -16.96
CA LEU A 269 -0.75 12.76 -17.05
C LEU A 269 -0.12 12.48 -18.43
N GLU A 270 -0.06 13.47 -19.33
CA GLU A 270 0.28 13.28 -20.75
C GLU A 270 1.30 12.16 -21.02
N TYR A 271 0.82 11.12 -21.71
CA TYR A 271 1.63 10.18 -22.46
C TYR A 271 2.32 10.97 -23.58
N GLY A 272 3.60 11.27 -23.40
CA GLY A 272 4.45 11.63 -24.52
C GLY A 272 4.48 10.42 -25.47
N HIS A 273 3.73 10.51 -26.57
CA HIS A 273 3.94 9.66 -27.73
C HIS A 273 5.35 9.87 -28.32
#